data_AF-A0A1S2PCE7-F1
#
_entry.id   AF-A0A1S2PCE7-F1
#
_cell.length_a   1.000
_cell.length_b   1.000
_cell.length_c   1.000
_cell.angle_alpha   90.00
_cell.angle_beta   90.00
_cell.angle_gamma   90.00
#
_symmetry.space_group_name_H-M   'P 1'
#
loop_
_entity.id
_entity.type
_entity.pdbx_description
1 polymer ?
#
loop_
_entity_poly.entity_id
_entity_poly.type
_entity_poly.pdbx_seq_one_letter_code
_entity_poly.pdbx_strand_id
1 'polypeptide(L)'
;MDLSYWDVARYQASWVRALQVLEGADDAVSCLISSITDPANSNFIFCWPLYRSGSVVHVQNSIIFLEEIANEFTAEEPWRFVEPRTTVDEDGHEISEWQTTIDEVREFLRVCSRTSDSHD
;
A
#
# COMPACT_ATOMS: atom_id res chain seq x y z
N MET A 1 -10.98 5.08 8.61
CA MET A 1 -11.30 4.08 7.58
C MET A 1 -12.78 4.23 7.28
N ASP A 2 -13.12 4.80 6.14
CA ASP A 2 -14.49 4.80 5.64
C ASP A 2 -14.76 3.40 5.06
N LEU A 3 -15.84 2.76 5.52
CA LEU A 3 -16.23 1.40 5.09
C LEU A 3 -17.38 1.44 4.07
N SER A 4 -17.68 2.61 3.51
CA SER A 4 -18.75 2.80 2.53
C SER A 4 -18.50 2.07 1.21
N TYR A 5 -17.23 1.91 0.81
CA TYR A 5 -16.83 1.26 -0.44
C TYR A 5 -16.16 -0.10 -0.24
N TRP A 6 -15.17 -0.17 0.64
CA TRP A 6 -14.50 -1.42 1.03
C TRP A 6 -14.90 -1.82 2.44
N ASP A 7 -15.29 -3.08 2.60
CA ASP A 7 -15.36 -3.68 3.92
C ASP A 7 -13.96 -4.08 4.41
N VAL A 8 -13.88 -4.47 5.68
CA VAL A 8 -12.62 -4.86 6.32
C VAL A 8 -11.97 -6.06 5.61
N ALA A 9 -12.77 -7.01 5.11
CA ALA A 9 -12.26 -8.19 4.42
C ALA A 9 -11.57 -7.81 3.10
N ARG A 10 -12.11 -6.82 2.37
CA ARG A 10 -11.51 -6.33 1.13
C ARG A 10 -10.23 -5.55 1.38
N TYR A 11 -10.16 -4.74 2.44
CA TYR A 11 -8.91 -4.13 2.88
C TYR A 11 -7.85 -5.18 3.20
N GLN A 12 -8.19 -6.19 4.00
CA GLN A 12 -7.26 -7.27 4.37
C GLN A 12 -6.79 -8.04 3.14
N ALA A 13 -7.69 -8.39 2.21
CA ALA A 13 -7.33 -9.09 0.99
C ALA A 13 -6.40 -8.25 0.10
N SER A 14 -6.65 -6.94 -0.02
CA SER A 14 -5.77 -6.00 -0.73
C SER A 14 -4.38 -5.94 -0.08
N TRP A 15 -4.31 -5.83 1.25
CA TRP A 15 -3.04 -5.80 1.98
C TRP A 15 -2.26 -7.11 1.84
N VAL A 16 -2.92 -8.27 1.91
CA VAL A 16 -2.28 -9.57 1.68
C VAL A 16 -1.63 -9.61 0.30
N ARG A 17 -2.34 -9.19 -0.76
CA ARG A 17 -1.76 -9.12 -2.12
C ARG A 17 -0.56 -8.18 -2.18
N ALA A 18 -0.69 -6.98 -1.61
CA ALA A 18 0.39 -6.00 -1.58
C ALA A 18 1.64 -6.54 -0.85
N LEU A 19 1.48 -7.19 0.30
CA LEU A 19 2.61 -7.75 1.05
C LEU A 19 3.25 -8.94 0.32
N GLN A 20 2.47 -9.76 -0.39
CA GLN A 20 2.99 -10.83 -1.25
C GLN A 20 3.85 -10.29 -2.39
N VAL A 21 3.48 -9.16 -2.99
CA VAL A 21 4.33 -8.47 -3.99
C VAL A 21 5.67 -8.08 -3.38
N LEU A 22 5.66 -7.54 -2.15
CA LEU A 22 6.87 -7.12 -1.46
C LEU A 22 7.81 -8.29 -1.13
N GLU A 23 7.26 -9.46 -0.81
CA GLU A 23 8.05 -10.67 -0.57
C GLU A 23 8.71 -11.22 -1.84
N GLY A 24 8.08 -11.01 -3.01
CA GLY A 24 8.45 -11.64 -4.27
C GLY A 24 9.77 -11.16 -4.88
N ALA A 25 10.27 -9.97 -4.53
CA ALA A 25 11.53 -9.43 -5.03
C ALA A 25 12.24 -8.56 -3.98
N ASP A 26 13.58 -8.49 -4.04
CA ASP A 26 14.41 -7.76 -3.07
C ASP A 26 14.38 -6.23 -3.23
N ASP A 27 13.87 -5.73 -4.37
CA ASP A 27 13.72 -4.33 -4.75
C ASP A 27 12.26 -3.97 -5.08
N ALA A 28 11.31 -4.74 -4.52
CA ALA A 28 9.89 -4.58 -4.80
C ALA A 28 9.31 -3.25 -4.29
N VAL A 29 8.36 -2.71 -5.05
CA VAL A 29 7.48 -1.60 -4.64
C VAL A 29 6.08 -2.16 -4.47
N SER A 30 5.45 -1.83 -3.34
CA SER A 30 4.09 -2.20 -3.02
C SER A 30 3.35 -1.05 -2.33
N CYS A 31 2.05 -1.19 -2.07
CA CYS A 31 1.23 -0.12 -1.52
C CYS A 31 0.03 -0.67 -0.74
N LEU A 32 -0.16 -0.20 0.49
CA LEU A 32 -1.31 -0.52 1.33
C LEU A 32 -2.32 0.63 1.31
N ILE A 33 -3.50 0.42 0.74
CA ILE A 33 -4.57 1.42 0.79
C ILE A 33 -5.12 1.48 2.22
N SER A 34 -5.09 2.67 2.84
CA SER A 34 -5.61 2.88 4.20
C SER A 34 -6.99 3.52 4.22
N SER A 35 -7.38 4.18 3.14
CA SER A 35 -8.73 4.72 2.94
C SER A 35 -9.04 4.86 1.46
N ILE A 36 -10.19 4.33 1.04
CA ILE A 36 -10.68 4.41 -0.33
C ILE A 36 -12.20 4.56 -0.31
N THR A 37 -12.69 5.48 -1.12
CA THR A 37 -14.09 5.63 -1.51
C THR A 37 -14.23 5.23 -2.98
N ASP A 38 -15.44 5.17 -3.51
CA ASP A 38 -15.65 4.85 -4.92
C ASP A 38 -14.76 5.73 -5.83
N PRO A 39 -13.78 5.15 -6.55
CA PRO A 39 -12.85 5.92 -7.37
C PRO A 39 -13.52 6.74 -8.48
N ALA A 40 -14.73 6.36 -8.90
CA ALA A 40 -15.51 7.15 -9.86
C ALA A 40 -16.05 8.47 -9.28
N ASN A 41 -16.09 8.59 -7.95
CA ASN A 41 -16.65 9.71 -7.20
C ASN A 41 -15.67 10.30 -6.18
N SER A 42 -14.39 9.96 -6.29
CA SER A 42 -13.33 10.41 -5.37
C SER A 42 -12.21 11.11 -6.11
N ASN A 43 -11.53 12.02 -5.41
CA ASN A 43 -10.40 12.75 -5.96
C ASN A 43 -9.06 12.16 -5.52
N PHE A 44 -9.03 11.43 -4.40
CA PHE A 44 -7.79 10.91 -3.84
C PHE A 44 -7.98 9.65 -3.00
N ILE A 45 -6.88 8.92 -2.83
CA ILE A 45 -6.80 7.69 -2.03
C ILE A 45 -5.63 7.83 -1.07
N PHE A 46 -5.87 7.53 0.21
CA PHE A 46 -4.80 7.48 1.20
C PHE A 46 -4.16 6.09 1.20
N CYS A 47 -2.84 6.07 1.20
CA CYS A 47 -2.10 4.83 1.13
C CYS A 47 -0.73 4.92 1.82
N TRP A 48 -0.15 3.74 2.02
CA TRP A 48 1.19 3.55 2.55
C TRP A 48 2.03 2.82 1.52
N PRO A 49 2.80 3.54 0.69
CA PRO A 49 3.80 2.92 -0.18
C PRO A 49 4.87 2.20 0.66
N LEU A 50 5.25 1.03 0.18
CA LEU A 50 6.26 0.15 0.74
C LEU A 50 7.37 -0.03 -0.30
N TYR A 51 8.60 0.31 0.05
CA TYR A 51 9.76 0.18 -0.82
C TYR A 51 10.76 -0.76 -0.19
N ARG A 52 10.96 -1.93 -0.79
CA ARG A 52 11.93 -2.91 -0.30
C ARG A 52 13.32 -2.61 -0.86
N SER A 53 14.31 -2.74 0.01
CA SER A 53 15.73 -2.72 -0.32
C SER A 53 16.42 -3.83 0.46
N GLY A 54 16.50 -5.02 -0.14
CA GLY A 54 17.03 -6.23 0.48
C GLY A 54 16.19 -6.67 1.66
N SER A 55 16.71 -6.49 2.88
CA SER A 55 16.02 -6.84 4.13
C SER A 55 15.23 -5.68 4.74
N VAL A 56 15.44 -4.45 4.27
CA VAL A 56 14.80 -3.25 4.80
C VAL A 56 13.58 -2.92 3.95
N VAL A 57 12.49 -2.54 4.62
CA VAL A 57 11.29 -1.99 3.99
C VAL A 57 11.09 -0.57 4.49
N HIS A 58 11.12 0.37 3.56
CA HIS A 58 10.80 1.76 3.81
C HIS A 58 9.29 1.97 3.63
N VAL A 59 8.67 2.67 4.56
CA VAL A 59 7.24 2.93 4.59
C VAL A 59 7.03 4.43 4.60
N GLN A 60 6.24 4.94 3.67
CA GLN A 60 5.88 6.36 3.61
C GLN A 60 4.36 6.53 3.71
N ASN A 61 3.91 7.71 4.13
CA ASN A 61 2.50 8.08 4.04
C ASN A 61 2.29 8.89 2.77
N SER A 62 1.40 8.45 1.88
CA SER A 62 1.18 9.10 0.58
C SER A 62 -0.30 9.20 0.21
N ILE A 63 -0.59 10.10 -0.72
CA ILE A 63 -1.91 10.34 -1.30
C ILE A 63 -1.78 10.11 -2.81
N ILE A 64 -2.62 9.23 -3.36
CA ILE A 64 -2.75 9.06 -4.81
C ILE A 64 -3.85 10.01 -5.27
N PHE A 65 -3.51 11.00 -6.10
CA PHE A 65 -4.48 11.91 -6.71
C PHE A 65 -5.05 11.29 -7.99
N LEU A 66 -6.35 10.98 -7.99
CA LEU A 66 -7.03 10.30 -9.09
C LEU A 66 -7.22 11.19 -10.33
N GLU A 67 -7.09 12.50 -10.18
CA GLU A 67 -7.13 13.45 -11.30
C GLU A 67 -5.80 13.52 -12.07
N GLU A 68 -4.69 13.09 -11.45
CA GLU A 68 -3.34 13.19 -12.01
C GLU A 68 -2.89 11.90 -12.73
N ILE A 69 -3.66 10.82 -12.60
CA ILE A 69 -3.37 9.55 -13.26
C ILE A 69 -3.87 9.57 -14.71
N ALA A 70 -2.99 9.22 -15.64
CA ALA A 70 -3.34 9.17 -17.07
C ALA A 70 -4.26 7.99 -17.44
N ASN A 71 -4.30 6.95 -16.60
CA ASN A 71 -5.05 5.71 -16.82
C ASN A 71 -6.06 5.50 -15.70
N GLU A 72 -7.06 4.64 -15.95
CA GLU A 72 -8.06 4.27 -14.94
C GLU A 72 -7.39 3.62 -13.71
N PHE A 73 -7.77 4.11 -12.53
CA PHE A 73 -7.24 3.60 -11.26
C PHE A 73 -7.67 2.14 -11.06
N THR A 74 -6.70 1.29 -10.71
CA THR A 74 -6.95 -0.11 -10.38
C THR A 74 -6.57 -0.38 -8.94
N ALA A 75 -7.59 -0.52 -8.08
CA ALA A 75 -7.40 -0.72 -6.64
C ALA A 75 -6.76 -2.07 -6.27
N GLU A 76 -6.67 -2.99 -7.24
CA GLU A 76 -6.00 -4.29 -7.09
C GLU A 76 -4.47 -4.20 -7.20
N GLU A 77 -3.96 -3.14 -7.84
CA GLU A 77 -2.53 -2.91 -8.07
C GLU A 77 -2.14 -1.45 -7.72
N PRO A 78 -2.43 -0.95 -6.51
CA PRO A 78 -2.22 0.46 -6.15
C PRO A 78 -0.77 0.91 -6.28
N TRP A 79 0.19 0.00 -6.16
CA TRP A 79 1.62 0.26 -6.32
C TRP A 79 2.03 0.67 -7.73
N ARG A 80 1.15 0.53 -8.73
CA ARG A 80 1.41 1.05 -10.09
C ARG A 80 1.20 2.55 -10.22
N PHE A 81 0.59 3.16 -9.20
CA PHE A 81 0.24 4.57 -9.15
C PHE A 81 1.02 5.32 -8.06
N VAL A 82 2.06 4.70 -7.49
CA VAL A 82 2.97 5.37 -6.55
C VAL A 82 4.28 5.66 -7.27
N GLU A 83 4.84 6.84 -7.01
CA GLU A 83 6.14 7.24 -7.54
C GLU A 83 7.29 6.43 -6.92
N PRO A 84 8.46 6.35 -7.57
CA PRO A 84 9.66 5.79 -6.96
C PRO A 84 10.02 6.49 -5.64
N ARG A 85 10.63 5.75 -4.71
CA ARG A 85 11.03 6.28 -3.40
C ARG A 85 11.96 7.50 -3.54
N THR A 86 11.49 8.63 -3.03
CA THR A 86 12.31 9.81 -2.71
C THR A 86 12.28 10.05 -1.21
N THR A 87 13.30 10.70 -0.66
CA THR A 87 13.36 11.08 0.77
C THR A 87 13.08 12.57 0.99
N VAL A 88 13.01 13.33 -0.10
CA VAL A 88 12.69 14.75 -0.11
C VAL A 88 11.64 15.03 -1.17
N ASP A 89 10.75 15.99 -0.90
CA ASP A 89 9.76 16.48 -1.86
C ASP A 89 10.37 17.49 -2.86
N GLU A 90 9.54 18.02 -3.75
CA GLU A 90 9.94 19.00 -4.78
C GLU A 90 10.45 20.33 -4.20
N ASP A 91 10.02 20.66 -2.99
CA ASP A 91 10.44 21.86 -2.25
C ASP A 91 11.67 21.61 -1.37
N GLY A 92 12.16 20.37 -1.31
CA GLY A 92 13.32 19.96 -0.53
C GLY A 92 13.03 19.65 0.94
N HIS A 93 11.77 19.50 1.33
CA HIS A 93 11.41 19.05 2.68
C HIS A 93 11.53 17.53 2.80
N GLU A 94 11.91 17.04 3.98
CA GLU A 94 11.98 15.61 4.26
C GLU A 94 10.59 14.97 4.25
N ILE A 95 10.47 13.86 3.52
CA ILE A 95 9.25 13.05 3.51
C ILE A 95 9.20 12.21 4.78
N SER A 96 8.01 12.14 5.40
CA SER A 96 7.79 11.26 6.55
C SER A 96 7.96 9.80 6.16
N GLU A 97 8.99 9.16 6.71
CA GLU A 97 9.37 7.78 6.42
C GLU A 97 9.64 6.99 7.72
N TRP A 98 9.20 5.74 7.72
CA TRP A 98 9.51 4.75 8.74
C TRP A 98 10.18 3.53 8.11
N GLN A 99 10.83 2.72 8.93
CA GLN A 99 11.50 1.51 8.48
C GLN A 99 11.05 0.31 9.31
N THR A 100 10.93 -0.83 8.64
CA THR A 100 10.72 -2.16 9.22
C THR A 100 11.53 -3.16 8.42
N THR A 101 11.50 -4.43 8.81
CA THR A 101 12.21 -5.50 8.11
C THR A 101 11.25 -6.34 7.26
N ILE A 102 11.77 -6.95 6.20
CA ILE A 102 11.00 -7.93 5.43
C ILE A 102 10.56 -9.13 6.29
N ASP A 103 11.30 -9.45 7.35
CA ASP A 103 10.93 -10.54 8.26
C ASP A 103 9.73 -10.18 9.15
N GLU A 104 9.63 -8.93 9.61
CA GLU A 104 8.43 -8.42 10.29
C GLU A 104 7.21 -8.37 9.34
N VAL A 105 7.43 -7.99 8.08
CA VAL A 105 6.38 -8.06 7.04
C VAL A 105 5.88 -9.49 6.82
N ARG A 106 6.80 -10.45 6.71
CA ARG A 106 6.46 -11.88 6.57
C ARG A 106 5.65 -12.40 7.75
N GLU A 107 6.03 -11.99 8.96
CA GLU A 107 5.31 -12.38 10.16
C GLU A 107 3.90 -11.78 10.18
N PHE A 108 3.76 -10.50 9.83
CA PHE A 108 2.45 -9.86 9.71
C PHE A 108 1.58 -10.53 8.64
N LEU A 109 2.15 -10.88 7.48
CA LEU A 109 1.43 -11.59 6.41
C LEU A 109 0.85 -12.92 6.89
N ARG A 110 1.63 -13.70 7.65
CA ARG A 110 1.15 -14.98 8.24
C ARG A 110 -0.04 -14.77 9.17
N VAL A 111 -0.05 -13.69 9.96
CA VAL A 111 -1.18 -13.36 10.85
C VAL A 111 -2.41 -12.97 10.02
N CYS A 112 -2.25 -12.17 8.97
CA CYS A 112 -3.34 -11.78 8.09
C CYS A 112 -3.95 -12.97 7.35
N SER A 113 -3.14 -13.88 6.81
CA SER A 113 -3.64 -15.05 6.08
C SER A 113 -4.43 -16.03 6.96
N ARG A 114 -4.09 -16.15 8.25
CA ARG A 114 -4.80 -17.04 9.19
C ARG A 114 -6.18 -16.53 9.60
N THR A 115 -6.42 -15.23 9.48
CA THR A 115 -7.68 -14.61 9.91
C THR A 115 -8.80 -14.87 8.89
N SER A 116 -8.43 -15.09 7.62
CA SER A 116 -9.36 -15.41 6.53
C SER A 116 -9.98 -16.82 6.60
N ASP A 117 -9.32 -17.76 7.29
CA ASP A 117 -9.76 -19.17 7.39
C ASP A 117 -10.73 -19.45 8.57
N SER A 118 -11.01 -18.45 9.41
CA SER A 118 -11.81 -18.62 10.64
C SER A 118 -13.28 -18.16 10.55
N HIS A 119 -13.81 -17.99 9.34
CA HIS A 119 -15.24 -17.75 9.08
C HIS A 119 -15.82 -18.86 8.20
N ASP A 120 -16.01 -20.05 8.77
CA ASP A 120 -16.90 -21.11 8.27
C ASP A 120 -17.69 -21.68 9.46
#